data_AF-A0A9P6FEM5-F1
#
_entry.id   AF-A0A9P6FEM5-F1
#
_cell.length_a   1.000
_cell.length_b   1.000
_cell.length_c   1.000
_cell.angle_alpha   90.00
_cell.angle_beta   90.00
_cell.angle_gamma   90.00
#
_symmetry.space_group_name_H-M   'P 1'
#
loop_
_entity.id
_entity.type
_entity.pdbx_description
1 polymer ?
#
loop_
_entity_poly.entity_id
_entity_poly.type
_entity_poly.pdbx_seq_one_letter_code
_entity_poly.pdbx_strand_id
1 'polypeptide(L)'
;MNAVELPGAWTEESTGLAKLTRHRLRSLVIINAWIPQASLEDFLAISPQLRELKLVLLQYPYKPGPYYDPARLLRHIRGLSLDLGNFHFSDKSSLSNPVLERQLNLEVCPQATNRIFRGGHFTQDVFRALDLLPNVLTTLELLGACTFLHEYLCESPFLVHLKAPLTDMPIQHLVIHTSENSQPRTSERGDSHLKVWACRGLRTLQLLFRGGTSCIRDGNKNSMIVFGYISRVCPLLQVLEIYGPDVQTDEWVNPSNHRIHLDLSSGLVLLARLRCLRRLLIGASDAHRPTHLGLKRVDVDWMVAPGYSEERRQARQAVMDSWEVGIQDDVKNYETGVAIIPQVSSNCNHQDPSVAGGSELTYHLRHLGQRVDVILMLEELHAAGVGYVVWPELEEVSFYCQRYRGLSLDQEVDRLLSPPPSIGAKSKSLATPQPRRSLLSGPRPVFFFPSLKRRFQRLARGVLNS
;
A
#
# COMPACT_ATOMS: atom_id res chain seq x y z
N MET A 1 -19.87 -9.10 -13.62
CA MET A 1 -20.62 -8.29 -12.62
C MET A 1 -21.63 -7.43 -13.37
N ASN A 2 -22.91 -7.55 -13.03
CA ASN A 2 -23.96 -6.69 -13.60
C ASN A 2 -23.81 -5.28 -13.00
N ALA A 3 -23.82 -4.23 -13.83
CA ALA A 3 -23.90 -2.86 -13.33
C ALA A 3 -25.22 -2.63 -12.61
N VAL A 4 -25.17 -1.85 -11.54
CA VAL A 4 -26.36 -1.25 -10.94
C VAL A 4 -26.78 -0.08 -11.83
N GLU A 5 -28.03 -0.10 -12.29
CA GLU A 5 -28.67 1.01 -12.99
C GLU A 5 -29.32 1.95 -11.97
N LEU A 6 -28.96 3.22 -12.01
CA LEU A 6 -29.64 4.26 -11.22
C LEU A 6 -30.83 4.82 -12.01
N PRO A 7 -31.98 5.07 -11.37
CA PRO A 7 -33.19 5.54 -12.05
C PRO A 7 -32.95 6.89 -12.76
N GLY A 8 -33.65 7.07 -13.89
CA GLY A 8 -33.57 8.27 -14.72
C GLY A 8 -34.63 9.32 -14.36
N ALA A 9 -34.26 10.60 -14.53
CA ALA A 9 -34.98 11.83 -14.19
C ALA A 9 -35.03 12.17 -12.68
N TRP A 10 -34.04 12.95 -12.24
CA TRP A 10 -34.00 13.57 -10.91
C TRP A 10 -34.65 14.96 -10.97
N THR A 11 -35.93 15.01 -11.34
CA THR A 11 -36.69 16.26 -11.29
C THR A 11 -37.32 16.42 -9.91
N GLU A 12 -37.60 17.66 -9.50
CA GLU A 12 -38.27 17.94 -8.22
C GLU A 12 -39.64 17.23 -8.13
N GLU A 13 -40.30 17.02 -9.28
CA GLU A 13 -41.61 16.37 -9.39
C GLU A 13 -41.53 14.85 -9.29
N SER A 14 -40.57 14.19 -9.96
CA SER A 14 -40.51 12.72 -10.04
C SER A 14 -40.11 12.06 -8.72
N THR A 15 -39.42 12.79 -7.87
CA THR A 15 -38.80 12.29 -6.64
C THR A 15 -39.55 12.67 -5.37
N GLY A 16 -40.60 13.52 -5.49
CA GLY A 16 -41.25 14.15 -4.33
C GLY A 16 -40.30 15.06 -3.53
N LEU A 17 -39.14 15.42 -4.10
CA LEU A 17 -38.07 16.16 -3.43
C LEU A 17 -38.35 17.65 -3.29
N ALA A 18 -39.42 18.19 -3.86
CA ALA A 18 -39.83 19.58 -3.67
C ALA A 18 -40.00 19.98 -2.18
N LYS A 19 -40.20 19.02 -1.26
CA LYS A 19 -40.22 19.25 0.21
C LYS A 19 -38.91 18.90 0.93
N LEU A 20 -37.98 18.21 0.28
CA LEU A 20 -36.66 17.90 0.83
C LEU A 20 -35.73 19.05 0.45
N THR A 21 -35.68 20.05 1.34
CA THR A 21 -34.67 21.12 1.40
C THR A 21 -33.37 20.73 0.70
N ARG A 22 -32.93 21.53 -0.30
CA ARG A 22 -31.60 21.51 -0.97
C ARG A 22 -30.66 20.50 -0.32
N HIS A 23 -30.50 19.34 -0.96
CA HIS A 23 -29.80 18.22 -0.35
C HIS A 23 -28.46 18.65 0.24
N ARG A 24 -28.26 18.34 1.52
CA ARG A 24 -26.98 18.49 2.23
C ARG A 24 -25.96 17.43 1.81
N LEU A 25 -26.14 16.83 0.64
CA LEU A 25 -25.24 15.81 0.15
C LEU A 25 -23.91 16.48 -0.18
N ARG A 26 -22.85 15.99 0.45
CA ARG A 26 -21.48 16.51 0.27
C ARG A 26 -20.60 15.59 -0.56
N SER A 27 -20.97 14.33 -0.72
CA SER A 27 -20.19 13.33 -1.44
C SER A 27 -21.11 12.42 -2.24
N LEU A 28 -20.81 12.27 -3.52
CA LEU A 28 -21.42 11.29 -4.42
C LEU A 28 -20.30 10.45 -5.03
N VAL A 29 -20.33 9.15 -4.75
CA VAL A 29 -19.35 8.18 -5.27
C VAL A 29 -20.11 7.06 -5.97
N ILE A 30 -19.96 6.99 -7.29
CA ILE A 30 -20.58 6.00 -8.16
C ILE A 30 -19.44 5.11 -8.68
N ILE A 31 -19.48 3.81 -8.38
CA ILE A 31 -18.42 2.86 -8.75
C ILE A 31 -19.03 1.72 -9.54
N ASN A 32 -18.49 1.44 -10.73
CA ASN A 32 -18.86 0.28 -11.54
C ASN A 32 -20.39 0.17 -11.78
N ALA A 33 -21.02 1.33 -11.96
CA ALA A 33 -22.47 1.48 -12.13
C ALA A 33 -22.76 2.29 -13.40
N TRP A 34 -24.02 2.26 -13.81
CA TRP A 34 -24.50 3.03 -14.95
C TRP A 34 -25.48 4.12 -14.48
N ILE A 35 -25.26 5.34 -14.97
CA ILE A 35 -26.17 6.48 -14.81
C ILE A 35 -26.24 7.23 -16.15
N PRO A 36 -27.45 7.52 -16.68
CA PRO A 36 -27.58 8.40 -17.84
C PRO A 36 -26.97 9.77 -17.55
N GLN A 37 -26.18 10.32 -18.47
CA GLN A 37 -25.51 11.62 -18.26
C GLN A 37 -26.49 12.75 -17.91
N ALA A 38 -27.62 12.84 -18.61
CA ALA A 38 -28.65 13.83 -18.31
C ALA A 38 -29.15 13.73 -16.86
N SER A 39 -29.35 12.50 -16.37
CA SER A 39 -29.77 12.28 -14.97
C SER A 39 -28.69 12.66 -13.96
N LEU A 40 -27.40 12.44 -14.26
CA LEU A 40 -26.33 12.98 -13.41
C LEU A 40 -26.36 14.51 -13.42
N GLU A 41 -26.48 15.13 -14.59
CA GLU A 41 -26.49 16.58 -14.74
C GLU A 41 -27.66 17.24 -13.97
N ASP A 42 -28.86 16.66 -14.03
CA ASP A 42 -30.02 17.06 -13.22
C ASP A 42 -29.73 16.94 -11.73
N PHE A 43 -29.15 15.82 -11.31
CA PHE A 43 -28.79 15.56 -9.91
C PHE A 43 -27.78 16.59 -9.37
N LEU A 44 -26.78 16.95 -10.18
CA LEU A 44 -25.78 17.95 -9.82
C LEU A 44 -26.41 19.34 -9.67
N ALA A 45 -27.40 19.68 -10.51
CA ALA A 45 -28.10 20.97 -10.44
C ALA A 45 -28.88 21.14 -9.11
N ILE A 46 -29.44 20.07 -8.58
CA ILE A 46 -30.17 20.09 -7.29
C ILE A 46 -29.26 19.87 -6.05
N SER A 47 -27.96 19.67 -6.26
CA SER A 47 -26.98 19.34 -5.21
C SER A 47 -25.85 20.38 -5.07
N PRO A 48 -26.15 21.67 -4.81
CA PRO A 48 -25.15 22.73 -4.80
C PRO A 48 -24.12 22.64 -3.65
N GLN A 49 -24.35 21.77 -2.65
CA GLN A 49 -23.42 21.55 -1.53
C GLN A 49 -22.45 20.39 -1.75
N LEU A 50 -22.46 19.80 -2.95
CA LEU A 50 -21.59 18.69 -3.29
C LEU A 50 -20.12 19.16 -3.28
N ARG A 51 -19.28 18.44 -2.54
CA ARG A 51 -17.83 18.70 -2.42
C ARG A 51 -16.98 17.57 -2.99
N GLU A 52 -17.55 16.38 -3.11
CA GLU A 52 -16.88 15.21 -3.69
C GLU A 52 -17.80 14.59 -4.75
N LEU A 53 -17.27 14.44 -5.95
CA LEU A 53 -17.92 13.76 -7.05
C LEU A 53 -16.96 12.74 -7.67
N LYS A 54 -17.24 11.46 -7.51
CA LYS A 54 -16.41 10.38 -8.05
C LYS A 54 -17.26 9.47 -8.92
N LEU A 55 -16.89 9.41 -10.19
CA LEU A 55 -17.49 8.58 -11.23
C LEU A 55 -16.44 7.56 -11.65
N VAL A 56 -16.41 6.41 -10.98
CA VAL A 56 -15.35 5.41 -11.07
C VAL A 56 -15.81 4.25 -11.94
N LEU A 57 -15.12 3.99 -13.05
CA LEU A 57 -15.40 2.89 -13.98
C LEU A 57 -16.88 2.86 -14.40
N LEU A 58 -17.41 4.01 -14.84
CA LEU A 58 -18.78 4.09 -15.34
C LEU A 58 -18.98 3.04 -16.44
N GLN A 59 -20.08 2.28 -16.32
CA GLN A 59 -20.47 1.30 -17.32
C GLN A 59 -21.49 1.91 -18.28
N TYR A 60 -21.50 1.45 -19.52
CA TYR A 60 -22.57 1.73 -20.47
C TYR A 60 -23.44 0.50 -20.67
N PRO A 61 -24.75 0.69 -20.88
CA PRO A 61 -25.58 -0.37 -21.40
C PRO A 61 -25.02 -0.75 -22.78
N TYR A 62 -25.01 -2.05 -23.09
CA TYR A 62 -24.66 -2.56 -24.43
C TYR A 62 -25.59 -2.05 -25.55
N LYS A 63 -26.60 -1.24 -25.22
CA LYS A 63 -27.56 -0.69 -26.17
C LYS A 63 -26.93 0.50 -26.90
N PRO A 64 -27.19 0.68 -28.21
CA PRO A 64 -26.81 1.88 -28.94
C PRO A 64 -27.54 3.09 -28.33
N GLY A 65 -26.84 3.80 -27.46
CA GLY A 65 -27.27 5.04 -26.84
C GLY A 65 -26.13 6.05 -26.92
N PRO A 66 -26.39 7.34 -26.65
CA PRO A 66 -25.34 8.34 -26.64
C PRO A 66 -24.31 7.96 -25.58
N TYR A 67 -23.05 7.83 -25.99
CA TYR A 67 -21.93 7.70 -25.08
C TYR A 67 -21.87 8.92 -24.15
N TYR A 68 -21.25 8.75 -22.99
CA TYR A 68 -20.96 9.89 -22.13
C TYR A 68 -20.09 10.88 -22.91
N ASP A 69 -20.43 12.15 -22.84
CA ASP A 69 -19.64 13.25 -23.36
C ASP A 69 -18.94 13.95 -22.18
N PRO A 70 -17.65 13.66 -21.93
CA PRO A 70 -16.89 14.28 -20.84
C PRO A 70 -16.80 15.81 -20.97
N ALA A 71 -16.80 16.33 -22.21
CA ALA A 71 -16.73 17.77 -22.45
C ALA A 71 -18.05 18.47 -22.13
N ARG A 72 -19.20 17.83 -22.40
CA ARG A 72 -20.50 18.30 -21.91
C ARG A 72 -20.56 18.27 -20.38
N LEU A 73 -20.11 17.20 -19.74
CA LEU A 73 -20.09 17.12 -18.28
C LEU A 73 -19.23 18.23 -17.66
N LEU A 74 -18.03 18.48 -18.22
CA LEU A 74 -17.14 19.55 -17.79
C LEU A 74 -17.83 20.93 -17.85
N ARG A 75 -18.47 21.23 -18.98
CA ARG A 75 -19.20 22.49 -19.18
C ARG A 75 -20.33 22.62 -18.17
N HIS A 76 -21.06 21.54 -17.90
CA HIS A 76 -22.15 21.52 -16.93
C HIS A 76 -21.66 21.80 -15.51
N ILE A 77 -20.62 21.08 -15.06
CA ILE A 77 -20.03 21.29 -13.72
C ILE A 77 -19.54 22.74 -13.55
N ARG A 78 -18.89 23.31 -14.57
CA ARG A 78 -18.46 24.72 -14.58
C ARG A 78 -19.65 25.68 -14.50
N GLY A 79 -20.72 25.42 -15.24
CA GLY A 79 -21.94 26.25 -15.21
C GLY A 79 -22.62 26.28 -13.84
N LEU A 80 -22.52 25.20 -13.07
CA LEU A 80 -23.09 25.10 -11.73
C LEU A 80 -22.22 25.76 -10.63
N SER A 81 -20.96 26.10 -10.91
CA SER A 81 -20.03 26.67 -9.93
C SER A 81 -19.91 25.87 -8.63
N LEU A 82 -19.88 24.53 -8.74
CA LEU A 82 -19.76 23.64 -7.59
C LEU A 82 -18.38 23.78 -6.93
N ASP A 83 -18.35 23.91 -5.60
CA ASP A 83 -17.13 23.93 -4.79
C ASP A 83 -16.61 22.51 -4.52
N LEU A 84 -16.23 21.82 -5.59
CA LEU A 84 -15.69 20.47 -5.52
C LEU A 84 -14.26 20.51 -4.95
N GLY A 85 -14.06 19.89 -3.80
CA GLY A 85 -12.74 19.64 -3.22
C GLY A 85 -12.10 18.34 -3.73
N ASN A 86 -12.90 17.41 -4.26
CA ASN A 86 -12.42 16.17 -4.84
C ASN A 86 -13.29 15.78 -6.04
N PHE A 87 -12.64 15.46 -7.16
CA PHE A 87 -13.32 15.05 -8.38
C PHE A 87 -12.57 13.90 -9.03
N HIS A 88 -13.32 12.92 -9.51
CA HIS A 88 -12.81 11.87 -10.38
C HIS A 88 -13.84 11.48 -11.44
N PHE A 89 -13.37 11.31 -12.66
CA PHE A 89 -14.10 10.70 -13.75
C PHE A 89 -13.22 9.62 -14.38
N SER A 90 -13.81 8.44 -14.57
CA SER A 90 -13.24 7.37 -15.37
C SER A 90 -14.34 6.52 -15.95
N ASP A 91 -14.14 6.18 -17.21
CA ASP A 91 -15.04 5.35 -17.97
C ASP A 91 -14.42 3.95 -18.14
N LYS A 92 -15.23 2.89 -18.09
CA LYS A 92 -14.76 1.53 -18.35
C LYS A 92 -14.65 1.22 -19.85
N SER A 93 -15.28 2.01 -20.72
CA SER A 93 -15.29 1.71 -22.16
C SER A 93 -13.91 1.74 -22.79
N SER A 94 -13.70 0.88 -23.78
CA SER A 94 -12.52 0.92 -24.64
C SER A 94 -12.47 2.18 -25.52
N LEU A 95 -13.58 2.92 -25.61
CA LEU A 95 -13.71 4.15 -26.38
C LEU A 95 -13.36 5.40 -25.56
N SER A 96 -13.02 5.25 -24.27
CA SER A 96 -12.65 6.38 -23.42
C SER A 96 -11.43 7.10 -24.00
N ASN A 97 -11.53 8.40 -24.22
CA ASN A 97 -10.37 9.22 -24.59
C ASN A 97 -9.56 9.55 -23.33
N PRO A 98 -8.36 8.94 -23.14
CA PRO A 98 -7.56 9.13 -21.92
C PRO A 98 -7.07 10.57 -21.75
N VAL A 99 -6.94 11.33 -22.84
CA VAL A 99 -6.53 12.74 -22.80
C VAL A 99 -7.65 13.60 -22.22
N LEU A 100 -8.89 13.38 -22.66
CA LEU A 100 -10.05 14.12 -22.13
C LEU A 100 -10.34 13.73 -20.67
N GLU A 101 -10.24 12.46 -20.31
CA GLU A 101 -10.39 12.00 -18.93
C GLU A 101 -9.35 12.68 -18.01
N ARG A 102 -8.09 12.71 -18.46
CA ARG A 102 -7.00 13.39 -17.75
C ARG A 102 -7.27 14.88 -17.60
N GLN A 103 -7.65 15.56 -18.68
CA GLN A 103 -7.97 16.98 -18.68
C GLN A 103 -9.10 17.28 -17.68
N LEU A 104 -10.18 16.50 -17.73
CA LEU A 104 -11.32 16.62 -16.83
C LEU A 104 -10.90 16.49 -15.35
N ASN A 105 -10.10 15.46 -15.03
CA ASN A 105 -9.64 15.21 -13.66
C ASN A 105 -8.69 16.30 -13.12
N LEU A 106 -7.88 16.92 -13.98
CA LEU A 106 -6.96 17.99 -13.58
C LEU A 106 -7.64 19.37 -13.51
N GLU A 107 -8.60 19.65 -14.39
CA GLU A 107 -9.22 20.98 -14.52
C GLU A 107 -10.38 21.25 -13.55
N VAL A 108 -11.16 20.23 -13.16
CA VAL A 108 -12.33 20.44 -12.28
C VAL A 108 -11.91 20.82 -10.86
N CYS A 109 -10.88 20.15 -10.34
CA CYS A 109 -10.33 20.39 -9.01
C CYS A 109 -8.80 20.53 -9.08
N PRO A 110 -8.24 21.65 -9.56
CA PRO A 110 -6.79 21.82 -9.65
C PRO A 110 -6.13 21.80 -8.27
N GLN A 111 -6.88 22.15 -7.21
CA GLN A 111 -6.40 22.19 -5.83
C GLN A 111 -6.50 20.86 -5.08
N ALA A 112 -6.99 19.80 -5.72
CA ALA A 112 -7.15 18.51 -5.06
C ALA A 112 -5.79 17.88 -4.72
N THR A 113 -5.61 17.55 -3.43
CA THR A 113 -4.45 16.80 -2.92
C THR A 113 -4.69 15.29 -2.90
N ASN A 114 -5.91 14.87 -3.22
CA ASN A 114 -6.31 13.48 -3.40
C ASN A 114 -6.78 13.29 -4.84
N ARG A 115 -6.14 12.37 -5.56
CA ARG A 115 -6.48 12.07 -6.94
C ARG A 115 -6.58 10.57 -7.16
N ILE A 116 -7.54 10.19 -8.00
CA ILE A 116 -7.71 8.83 -8.49
C ILE A 116 -7.31 8.84 -9.97
N PHE A 117 -6.57 7.82 -10.42
CA PHE A 117 -6.27 7.62 -11.83
C PHE A 117 -6.46 6.15 -12.23
N ARG A 118 -6.86 5.92 -13.49
CA ARG A 118 -6.67 4.59 -14.08
C ARG A 118 -5.18 4.35 -14.28
N GLY A 119 -4.68 3.21 -13.86
CA GLY A 119 -3.24 2.92 -13.88
C GLY A 119 -2.64 3.02 -15.28
N GLY A 120 -3.34 2.53 -16.31
CA GLY A 120 -2.92 2.67 -17.71
C GLY A 120 -2.98 4.09 -18.27
N HIS A 121 -3.69 5.01 -17.61
CA HIS A 121 -3.74 6.43 -17.97
C HIS A 121 -2.72 7.27 -17.17
N PHE A 122 -2.18 6.72 -16.09
CA PHE A 122 -1.15 7.35 -15.27
C PHE A 122 0.21 7.23 -15.97
N THR A 123 0.50 8.22 -16.81
CA THR A 123 1.69 8.28 -17.68
C THR A 123 2.68 9.33 -17.17
N GLN A 124 3.88 9.37 -17.73
CA GLN A 124 4.88 10.40 -17.41
C GLN A 124 4.37 11.83 -17.67
N ASP A 125 3.47 12.03 -18.62
CA ASP A 125 2.84 13.34 -18.85
C ASP A 125 1.91 13.75 -17.70
N VAL A 126 1.19 12.78 -17.12
CA VAL A 126 0.38 13.04 -15.92
C VAL A 126 1.29 13.42 -14.78
N PHE A 127 2.39 12.70 -14.60
CA PHE A 127 3.37 12.99 -13.58
C PHE A 127 3.94 14.42 -13.72
N ARG A 128 4.42 14.80 -14.90
CA ARG A 128 4.87 16.18 -15.17
C ARG A 128 3.77 17.22 -14.93
N ALA A 129 2.52 16.90 -15.28
CA ALA A 129 1.41 17.81 -15.03
C ALA A 129 1.12 17.97 -13.53
N LEU A 130 1.29 16.91 -12.72
CA LEU A 130 1.14 16.96 -11.27
C LEU A 130 2.23 17.82 -10.62
N ASP A 131 3.47 17.77 -11.13
CA ASP A 131 4.57 18.60 -10.62
C ASP A 131 4.35 20.10 -10.86
N LEU A 132 3.57 20.46 -11.89
CA LEU A 132 3.21 21.84 -12.19
C LEU A 132 2.05 22.36 -11.32
N LEU A 133 1.36 21.50 -10.58
CA LEU A 133 0.26 21.93 -9.74
C LEU A 133 0.79 22.62 -8.47
N PRO A 134 0.13 23.69 -8.01
CA PRO A 134 0.54 24.40 -6.79
C PRO A 134 0.33 23.56 -5.52
N ASN A 135 -0.40 22.45 -5.61
CA ASN A 135 -0.66 21.56 -4.49
C ASN A 135 0.12 20.28 -4.62
N VAL A 136 0.62 19.88 -3.48
CA VAL A 136 1.35 18.65 -3.30
C VAL A 136 0.38 17.48 -3.20
N LEU A 137 0.51 16.50 -4.09
CA LEU A 137 -0.32 15.30 -4.05
C LEU A 137 0.01 14.45 -2.81
N THR A 138 -0.94 14.39 -1.87
CA THR A 138 -0.79 13.61 -0.63
C THR A 138 -1.46 12.24 -0.70
N THR A 139 -2.49 12.09 -1.53
CA THR A 139 -3.21 10.83 -1.70
C THR A 139 -3.32 10.48 -3.18
N LEU A 140 -2.79 9.31 -3.54
CA LEU A 140 -2.90 8.73 -4.86
C LEU A 140 -3.66 7.41 -4.77
N GLU A 141 -4.71 7.29 -5.56
CA GLU A 141 -5.45 6.04 -5.75
C GLU A 141 -5.35 5.60 -7.21
N LEU A 142 -4.95 4.35 -7.43
CA LEU A 142 -4.75 3.79 -8.77
C LEU A 142 -5.70 2.63 -9.02
N LEU A 143 -6.36 2.69 -10.18
CA LEU A 143 -7.29 1.67 -10.64
C LEU A 143 -6.61 0.80 -11.71
N GLY A 144 -6.23 -0.42 -11.33
CA GLY A 144 -5.60 -1.40 -12.23
C GLY A 144 -4.08 -1.24 -12.37
N ALA A 145 -3.49 -1.88 -13.38
CA ALA A 145 -2.04 -1.92 -13.60
C ALA A 145 -1.47 -0.54 -13.97
N CYS A 146 -0.29 -0.22 -13.44
CA CYS A 146 0.41 1.05 -13.67
C CYS A 146 1.92 0.82 -13.74
N THR A 147 2.51 1.04 -14.91
CA THR A 147 3.94 0.78 -15.15
C THR A 147 4.88 1.85 -14.58
N PHE A 148 4.36 3.04 -14.27
CA PHE A 148 5.15 4.20 -13.84
C PHE A 148 5.07 4.48 -12.33
N LEU A 149 4.43 3.57 -11.56
CA LEU A 149 4.22 3.79 -10.15
C LEU A 149 5.55 3.84 -9.38
N HIS A 150 6.53 3.01 -9.74
CA HIS A 150 7.82 3.00 -9.03
C HIS A 150 8.56 4.33 -9.18
N GLU A 151 8.68 4.84 -10.41
CA GLU A 151 9.30 6.13 -10.72
C GLU A 151 8.59 7.25 -9.96
N TYR A 152 7.26 7.26 -9.99
CA TYR A 152 6.47 8.25 -9.26
C TYR A 152 6.78 8.26 -7.76
N LEU A 153 6.84 7.08 -7.12
CA LEU A 153 7.13 6.98 -5.69
C LEU A 153 8.57 7.42 -5.33
N CYS A 154 9.51 7.24 -6.25
CA CYS A 154 10.89 7.74 -6.13
C CYS A 154 10.99 9.26 -6.23
N GLU A 155 10.00 9.93 -6.81
CA GLU A 155 10.01 11.38 -7.02
C GLU A 155 8.96 12.13 -6.19
N SER A 156 8.15 11.42 -5.39
CA SER A 156 7.02 11.99 -4.64
C SER A 156 7.22 12.01 -3.12
N PRO A 157 8.08 12.88 -2.56
CA PRO A 157 8.42 12.86 -1.13
C PRO A 157 7.24 13.13 -0.18
N PHE A 158 6.19 13.76 -0.69
CA PHE A 158 5.05 14.20 0.10
C PHE A 158 3.84 13.27 0.05
N LEU A 159 3.93 12.16 -0.68
CA LEU A 159 2.84 11.20 -0.74
C LEU A 159 2.64 10.56 0.64
N VAL A 160 1.42 10.68 1.18
CA VAL A 160 1.03 10.17 2.50
C VAL A 160 0.18 8.90 2.38
N HIS A 161 -0.62 8.79 1.32
CA HIS A 161 -1.51 7.65 1.11
C HIS A 161 -1.41 7.13 -0.32
N LEU A 162 -1.01 5.87 -0.48
CA LEU A 162 -1.06 5.14 -1.74
C LEU A 162 -2.11 4.03 -1.64
N LYS A 163 -3.13 4.10 -2.50
CA LYS A 163 -4.20 3.11 -2.60
C LYS A 163 -4.23 2.50 -3.99
N ALA A 164 -3.57 1.37 -4.15
CA ALA A 164 -3.38 0.74 -5.45
C ALA A 164 -3.53 -0.79 -5.34
N PRO A 165 -4.68 -1.30 -4.82
CA PRO A 165 -4.85 -2.71 -4.47
C PRO A 165 -4.77 -3.66 -5.68
N LEU A 166 -4.97 -3.13 -6.89
CA LEU A 166 -4.92 -3.87 -8.15
C LEU A 166 -3.68 -3.55 -8.99
N THR A 167 -2.83 -2.64 -8.52
CA THR A 167 -1.60 -2.25 -9.23
C THR A 167 -0.47 -3.14 -8.78
N ASP A 168 0.12 -3.87 -9.72
CA ASP A 168 1.29 -4.71 -9.46
C ASP A 168 2.58 -3.88 -9.43
N MET A 169 3.31 -4.00 -8.33
CA MET A 169 4.66 -3.51 -8.18
C MET A 169 5.64 -4.67 -8.38
N PRO A 170 6.44 -4.67 -9.45
CA PRO A 170 7.48 -5.67 -9.64
C PRO A 170 8.49 -5.62 -8.49
N ILE A 171 8.76 -6.75 -7.85
CA ILE A 171 9.70 -6.83 -6.71
C ILE A 171 11.12 -6.42 -7.15
N GLN A 172 11.46 -6.60 -8.43
CA GLN A 172 12.73 -6.15 -9.00
C GLN A 172 12.95 -4.65 -8.84
N HIS A 173 11.88 -3.86 -8.81
CA HIS A 173 11.97 -2.41 -8.58
C HIS A 173 12.33 -2.05 -7.13
N LEU A 174 12.28 -3.01 -6.20
CA LEU A 174 12.68 -2.83 -4.81
C LEU A 174 14.10 -3.35 -4.54
N VAL A 175 14.69 -4.07 -5.50
CA VAL A 175 16.03 -4.63 -5.37
C VAL A 175 17.06 -3.53 -5.61
N ILE A 176 17.91 -3.31 -4.63
CA ILE A 176 18.96 -2.28 -4.66
C ILE A 176 20.28 -2.88 -5.13
N HIS A 177 20.50 -4.16 -4.86
CA HIS A 177 21.69 -4.91 -5.24
C HIS A 177 21.37 -5.75 -6.48
N THR A 178 21.64 -5.21 -7.67
CA THR A 178 21.53 -6.01 -8.90
C THR A 178 22.77 -6.90 -9.03
N SER A 179 22.57 -8.22 -9.13
CA SER A 179 23.66 -9.16 -9.41
C SER A 179 24.30 -8.84 -10.78
N GLU A 180 25.62 -8.92 -10.88
CA GLU A 180 26.44 -8.62 -12.07
C GLU A 180 25.96 -9.30 -13.35
N ASN A 181 25.32 -10.47 -13.24
CA ASN A 181 24.84 -11.24 -14.40
C ASN A 181 23.57 -10.66 -15.04
N SER A 182 22.86 -9.79 -14.32
CA SER A 182 21.82 -8.97 -14.92
C SER A 182 22.53 -7.81 -15.61
N GLN A 183 22.89 -8.00 -16.89
CA GLN A 183 23.42 -6.90 -17.70
C GLN A 183 22.57 -5.65 -17.41
N PRO A 184 23.16 -4.57 -16.89
CA PRO A 184 22.41 -3.35 -16.64
C PRO A 184 21.73 -3.04 -17.96
N ARG A 185 20.39 -3.03 -17.95
CA ARG A 185 19.65 -2.52 -19.11
C ARG A 185 20.15 -1.10 -19.24
N THR A 186 21.05 -0.88 -20.18
CA THR A 186 21.65 0.42 -20.46
C THR A 186 20.50 1.30 -20.91
N SER A 187 19.80 1.90 -19.96
CA SER A 187 19.02 3.08 -20.25
C SER A 187 20.05 4.08 -20.75
N GLU A 188 19.95 4.47 -22.01
CA GLU A 188 20.88 5.35 -22.73
C GLU A 188 21.16 6.70 -22.04
N ARG A 189 20.52 6.96 -20.89
CA ARG A 189 20.63 8.20 -20.10
C ARG A 189 21.71 8.21 -19.02
N GLY A 190 22.50 7.17 -18.80
CA GLY A 190 23.66 7.22 -17.89
C GLY A 190 23.36 7.42 -16.39
N ASP A 191 22.12 7.72 -16.01
CA ASP A 191 21.70 7.89 -14.61
C ASP A 191 21.31 6.54 -13.98
N SER A 192 22.31 5.71 -13.70
CA SER A 192 22.14 4.48 -12.90
C SER A 192 22.05 4.79 -11.40
N HIS A 193 21.29 5.81 -11.02
CA HIS A 193 21.04 6.11 -9.61
C HIS A 193 20.09 5.07 -9.02
N LEU A 194 20.44 4.54 -7.84
CA LEU A 194 19.58 3.66 -7.06
C LEU A 194 18.24 4.37 -6.80
N LYS A 195 17.15 3.85 -7.37
CA LYS A 195 15.82 4.41 -7.20
C LYS A 195 15.18 3.86 -5.93
N VAL A 196 15.11 4.70 -4.90
CA VAL A 196 14.43 4.40 -3.64
C VAL A 196 13.25 5.35 -3.49
N TRP A 197 12.11 4.86 -2.97
CA TRP A 197 10.94 5.72 -2.81
C TRP A 197 11.26 6.91 -1.91
N ALA A 198 10.98 8.11 -2.41
CA ALA A 198 11.16 9.36 -1.68
C ALA A 198 10.03 9.59 -0.65
N CYS A 199 8.88 8.91 -0.79
CA CYS A 199 7.70 9.04 0.06
C CYS A 199 7.88 8.41 1.47
N ARG A 200 8.89 8.84 2.23
CA ARG A 200 9.22 8.34 3.58
C ARG A 200 8.09 8.59 4.60
N GLY A 201 7.26 9.61 4.32
CA GLY A 201 6.09 10.00 5.12
C GLY A 201 4.82 9.18 4.89
N LEU A 202 4.90 8.10 4.10
CA LEU A 202 3.75 7.28 3.76
C LEU A 202 3.11 6.64 5.02
N ARG A 203 1.82 6.85 5.20
CA ARG A 203 0.99 6.30 6.29
C ARG A 203 0.07 5.17 5.83
N THR A 204 -0.29 5.16 4.55
CA THR A 204 -1.12 4.10 3.96
C THR A 204 -0.45 3.56 2.71
N LEU A 205 -0.22 2.25 2.69
CA LEU A 205 0.27 1.51 1.54
C LEU A 205 -0.67 0.32 1.30
N GLN A 206 -1.45 0.41 0.22
CA GLN A 206 -2.25 -0.69 -0.30
C GLN A 206 -1.73 -1.04 -1.69
N LEU A 207 -1.05 -2.17 -1.84
CA LEU A 207 -0.35 -2.48 -3.09
C LEU A 207 -0.24 -4.00 -3.30
N LEU A 208 -0.21 -4.43 -4.55
CA LEU A 208 0.10 -5.81 -4.94
C LEU A 208 1.60 -5.88 -5.30
N PHE A 209 2.32 -6.87 -4.80
CA PHE A 209 3.71 -7.12 -5.21
C PHE A 209 3.80 -8.36 -6.08
N ARG A 210 4.52 -8.27 -7.19
CA ARG A 210 4.66 -9.36 -8.16
C ARG A 210 6.11 -9.80 -8.30
N GLY A 211 6.36 -11.09 -8.07
CA GLY A 211 7.64 -11.72 -8.39
C GLY A 211 7.83 -11.88 -9.90
N GLY A 212 9.09 -11.91 -10.35
CA GLY A 212 9.41 -12.17 -11.76
C GLY A 212 9.21 -13.64 -12.12
N THR A 213 8.94 -13.93 -13.39
CA THR A 213 8.73 -15.29 -13.91
C THR A 213 9.94 -16.21 -13.70
N SER A 214 11.15 -15.66 -13.70
CA SER A 214 12.40 -16.39 -13.42
C SER A 214 12.66 -16.62 -11.94
N CYS A 215 11.98 -15.90 -11.04
CA CYS A 215 12.26 -15.87 -9.60
C CYS A 215 11.35 -16.80 -8.79
N ILE A 216 10.54 -17.65 -9.44
CA ILE A 216 9.55 -18.51 -8.78
C ILE A 216 10.19 -19.45 -7.74
N ARG A 217 11.47 -19.79 -7.91
CA ARG A 217 12.20 -20.67 -6.99
C ARG A 217 12.58 -20.03 -5.65
N ASP A 218 12.49 -18.71 -5.50
CA ASP A 218 12.97 -17.99 -4.32
C ASP A 218 11.90 -17.08 -3.69
N GLY A 219 10.72 -17.67 -3.42
CA GLY A 219 9.58 -16.96 -2.83
C GLY A 219 9.90 -16.29 -1.48
N ASN A 220 10.80 -16.88 -0.70
CA ASN A 220 11.21 -16.34 0.59
C ASN A 220 12.05 -15.07 0.43
N LYS A 221 13.01 -15.05 -0.49
CA LYS A 221 13.78 -13.84 -0.80
C LYS A 221 12.92 -12.69 -1.30
N ASN A 222 11.95 -12.97 -2.18
CA ASN A 222 11.01 -11.96 -2.67
C ASN A 222 10.23 -11.31 -1.53
N SER A 223 9.72 -12.12 -0.61
CA SER A 223 8.99 -11.65 0.57
C SER A 223 9.89 -10.82 1.49
N MET A 224 11.14 -11.26 1.67
CA MET A 224 12.13 -10.58 2.49
C MET A 224 12.52 -9.21 1.91
N ILE A 225 12.66 -9.10 0.59
CA ILE A 225 12.86 -7.81 -0.09
C ILE A 225 11.66 -6.90 0.18
N VAL A 226 10.43 -7.37 -0.01
CA VAL A 226 9.22 -6.56 0.22
C VAL A 226 9.14 -6.06 1.67
N PHE A 227 9.27 -6.96 2.64
CA PHE A 227 9.17 -6.61 4.07
C PHE A 227 10.34 -5.74 4.54
N GLY A 228 11.57 -6.08 4.14
CA GLY A 228 12.78 -5.33 4.47
C GLY A 228 12.78 -3.94 3.87
N TYR A 229 12.28 -3.79 2.63
CA TYR A 229 12.19 -2.50 1.95
C TYR A 229 11.12 -1.63 2.62
N ILE A 230 9.90 -2.14 2.77
CA ILE A 230 8.78 -1.37 3.36
C ILE A 230 9.12 -0.90 4.78
N SER A 231 9.65 -1.79 5.63
CA SER A 231 9.97 -1.47 7.03
C SER A 231 11.01 -0.35 7.18
N ARG A 232 11.93 -0.22 6.22
CA ARG A 232 12.96 0.82 6.21
C ARG A 232 12.54 2.05 5.44
N VAL A 233 11.83 1.87 4.33
CA VAL A 233 11.48 2.93 3.39
C VAL A 233 10.31 3.76 3.90
N CYS A 234 9.33 3.13 4.54
CA CYS A 234 8.12 3.77 5.01
C CYS A 234 7.92 3.51 6.52
N PRO A 235 8.79 4.03 7.41
CA PRO A 235 8.76 3.71 8.84
C PRO A 235 7.50 4.26 9.56
N LEU A 236 6.79 5.21 8.95
CA LEU A 236 5.60 5.86 9.51
C LEU A 236 4.28 5.20 9.06
N LEU A 237 4.34 4.00 8.48
CA LEU A 237 3.14 3.30 8.03
C LEU A 237 2.20 2.98 9.19
N GLN A 238 0.93 3.32 8.98
CA GLN A 238 -0.19 3.02 9.87
C GLN A 238 -1.08 1.93 9.29
N VAL A 239 -1.19 1.89 7.96
CA VAL A 239 -1.99 0.89 7.23
C VAL A 239 -1.11 0.27 6.17
N LEU A 240 -0.83 -1.02 6.32
CA LEU A 240 -0.14 -1.84 5.32
C LEU A 240 -1.08 -2.94 4.85
N GLU A 241 -1.41 -2.93 3.56
CA GLU A 241 -2.20 -3.97 2.92
C GLU A 241 -1.47 -4.47 1.68
N ILE A 242 -0.96 -5.68 1.76
CA ILE A 242 -0.30 -6.37 0.66
C ILE A 242 -1.32 -7.30 0.01
N TYR A 243 -1.75 -6.97 -1.19
CA TYR A 243 -2.72 -7.77 -1.93
C TYR A 243 -2.03 -8.96 -2.61
N GLY A 244 -2.79 -10.02 -2.88
CA GLY A 244 -2.31 -11.21 -3.60
C GLY A 244 -2.82 -11.22 -5.06
N PRO A 245 -2.25 -12.08 -5.92
CA PRO A 245 -2.65 -12.18 -7.33
C PRO A 245 -4.11 -12.57 -7.51
N ASP A 246 -4.71 -13.23 -6.51
CA ASP A 246 -6.10 -13.70 -6.51
C ASP A 246 -7.15 -12.60 -6.79
N VAL A 247 -6.77 -11.34 -6.59
CA VAL A 247 -7.66 -10.20 -6.86
C VAL A 247 -7.73 -9.87 -8.36
N GLN A 248 -6.73 -10.28 -9.14
CA GLN A 248 -6.73 -10.17 -10.59
C GLN A 248 -7.33 -11.45 -11.18
N THR A 249 -8.59 -11.36 -11.60
CA THR A 249 -9.48 -12.46 -12.03
C THR A 249 -9.07 -13.19 -13.32
N ASP A 250 -7.84 -13.04 -13.81
CA ASP A 250 -7.41 -13.73 -15.02
C ASP A 250 -7.10 -15.19 -14.69
N GLU A 251 -8.00 -16.08 -15.09
CA GLU A 251 -8.06 -17.52 -14.77
C GLU A 251 -6.79 -18.34 -15.09
N TRP A 252 -5.79 -17.73 -15.72
CA TRP A 252 -4.60 -18.40 -16.25
C TRP A 252 -3.35 -18.28 -15.37
N VAL A 253 -3.35 -17.42 -14.34
CA VAL A 253 -2.18 -17.26 -13.47
C VAL A 253 -2.33 -18.17 -12.26
N ASN A 254 -1.43 -19.14 -12.09
CA ASN A 254 -1.38 -19.95 -10.87
C ASN A 254 -1.06 -19.02 -9.67
N PRO A 255 -2.02 -18.79 -8.76
CA PRO A 255 -1.84 -17.82 -7.68
C PRO A 255 -0.80 -18.24 -6.65
N SER A 256 -0.47 -19.54 -6.57
CA SER A 256 0.54 -20.04 -5.63
C SER A 256 1.92 -19.43 -5.88
N ASN A 257 2.24 -19.09 -7.13
CA ASN A 257 3.58 -18.64 -7.52
C ASN A 257 3.88 -17.18 -7.15
N HIS A 258 2.87 -16.41 -6.78
CA HIS A 258 3.03 -14.99 -6.42
C HIS A 258 2.58 -14.73 -4.97
N ARG A 259 2.57 -15.78 -4.15
CA ARG A 259 2.24 -15.67 -2.73
C ARG A 259 3.41 -15.02 -2.00
N ILE A 260 3.09 -14.07 -1.12
CA ILE A 260 4.02 -13.55 -0.12
C ILE A 260 4.10 -14.59 1.00
N HIS A 261 5.30 -15.10 1.22
CA HIS A 261 5.56 -16.06 2.29
C HIS A 261 5.53 -15.34 3.64
N LEU A 262 5.14 -16.08 4.69
CA LEU A 262 4.95 -15.57 6.04
C LEU A 262 5.82 -16.31 7.07
N ASP A 263 6.63 -17.26 6.64
CA ASP A 263 7.54 -17.99 7.53
C ASP A 263 8.69 -17.10 8.02
N LEU A 264 9.42 -17.53 9.05
CA LEU A 264 10.50 -16.73 9.63
C LEU A 264 11.58 -16.39 8.59
N SER A 265 11.89 -17.33 7.69
CA SER A 265 12.91 -17.15 6.64
C SER A 265 12.45 -16.23 5.50
N SER A 266 11.15 -15.99 5.38
CA SER A 266 10.58 -15.01 4.44
C SER A 266 10.70 -13.57 4.93
N GLY A 267 11.10 -13.35 6.19
CA GLY A 267 11.37 -12.02 6.74
C GLY A 267 10.14 -11.25 7.22
N LEU A 268 9.01 -11.90 7.52
CA LEU A 268 7.83 -11.22 8.09
C LEU A 268 8.19 -10.40 9.35
N VAL A 269 9.14 -10.90 10.16
CA VAL A 269 9.67 -10.24 11.35
C VAL A 269 10.27 -8.87 11.08
N LEU A 270 10.73 -8.58 9.86
CA LEU A 270 11.28 -7.28 9.49
C LEU A 270 10.24 -6.16 9.64
N LEU A 271 8.94 -6.48 9.52
CA LEU A 271 7.85 -5.53 9.74
C LEU A 271 7.71 -5.10 11.20
N ALA A 272 8.35 -5.77 12.17
CA ALA A 272 8.31 -5.40 13.59
C ALA A 272 8.84 -3.97 13.87
N ARG A 273 9.61 -3.40 12.92
CA ARG A 273 10.09 -2.00 12.96
C ARG A 273 8.99 -0.97 12.76
N LEU A 274 7.86 -1.33 12.16
CA LEU A 274 6.74 -0.42 11.89
C LEU A 274 5.93 -0.14 13.17
N ARG A 275 6.46 0.74 14.03
CA ARG A 275 5.88 1.01 15.35
C ARG A 275 4.49 1.66 15.31
N CYS A 276 4.21 2.45 14.28
CA CYS A 276 2.94 3.13 14.09
C CYS A 276 1.88 2.27 13.38
N LEU A 277 2.16 0.98 13.12
CA LEU A 277 1.29 0.13 12.35
C LEU A 277 0.00 -0.19 13.14
N ARG A 278 -1.13 0.29 12.62
CA ARG A 278 -2.48 0.08 13.17
C ARG A 278 -3.23 -1.02 12.45
N ARG A 279 -2.95 -1.22 11.17
CA ARG A 279 -3.59 -2.25 10.35
C ARG A 279 -2.59 -2.96 9.47
N LEU A 280 -2.57 -4.29 9.56
CA LEU A 280 -1.76 -5.17 8.74
C LEU A 280 -2.67 -6.18 8.02
N LEU A 281 -2.61 -6.19 6.69
CA LEU A 281 -3.29 -7.19 5.88
C LEU A 281 -2.29 -7.75 4.86
N ILE A 282 -2.15 -9.07 4.78
CA ILE A 282 -1.33 -9.73 3.75
C ILE A 282 -2.16 -10.84 3.09
N GLY A 283 -2.39 -10.72 1.79
CA GLY A 283 -3.27 -11.59 1.03
C GLY A 283 -4.74 -11.36 1.37
N ALA A 284 -5.45 -10.57 0.56
CA ALA A 284 -6.92 -10.52 0.57
C ALA A 284 -7.46 -11.47 -0.50
N SER A 285 -7.55 -12.76 -0.17
CA SER A 285 -8.22 -13.74 -1.03
C SER A 285 -9.23 -14.52 -0.22
N ASP A 286 -10.50 -14.36 -0.58
CA ASP A 286 -11.60 -15.19 -0.08
C ASP A 286 -11.86 -16.38 -1.00
N ALA A 287 -11.25 -16.38 -2.20
CA ALA A 287 -11.50 -17.36 -3.25
C ALA A 287 -10.87 -18.72 -2.93
N HIS A 288 -9.83 -18.75 -2.12
CA HIS A 288 -9.17 -19.97 -1.70
C HIS A 288 -9.37 -20.15 -0.20
N ARG A 289 -9.90 -21.31 0.21
CA ARG A 289 -9.73 -21.75 1.60
C ARG A 289 -8.25 -21.55 1.91
N PRO A 290 -7.87 -20.96 3.06
CA PRO A 290 -6.48 -20.80 3.41
C PRO A 290 -5.84 -22.19 3.38
N THR A 291 -5.26 -22.53 2.23
CA THR A 291 -4.44 -23.71 2.07
C THR A 291 -3.34 -23.48 3.04
N HIS A 292 -3.20 -24.43 3.98
CA HIS A 292 -2.28 -24.37 5.09
C HIS A 292 -1.04 -23.61 4.67
N LEU A 293 -0.81 -22.46 5.29
CA LEU A 293 0.42 -21.71 5.05
C LEU A 293 1.66 -22.54 5.43
N GLY A 294 1.47 -23.69 6.11
CA GLY A 294 2.54 -24.54 6.59
C GLY A 294 3.32 -23.88 7.72
N LEU A 295 2.76 -22.80 8.32
CA LEU A 295 3.42 -22.04 9.37
C LEU A 295 3.60 -22.90 10.60
N LYS A 296 4.83 -22.88 11.08
CA LYS A 296 5.22 -23.39 12.37
C LYS A 296 5.03 -22.28 13.39
N ARG A 297 4.95 -22.66 14.66
CA ARG A 297 4.80 -21.71 15.76
C ARG A 297 5.93 -20.66 15.78
N VAL A 298 7.15 -21.10 15.52
CA VAL A 298 8.37 -20.26 15.46
C VAL A 298 8.29 -19.12 14.42
N ASP A 299 7.41 -19.24 13.43
CA ASP A 299 7.26 -18.27 12.35
C ASP A 299 6.45 -17.03 12.76
N VAL A 300 5.57 -17.16 13.77
CA VAL A 300 4.56 -16.14 14.10
C VAL A 300 4.42 -15.87 15.59
N ASP A 301 4.94 -16.73 16.47
CA ASP A 301 4.79 -16.54 17.92
C ASP A 301 5.50 -15.29 18.45
N TRP A 302 6.57 -14.84 17.80
CA TRP A 302 7.26 -13.59 18.10
C TRP A 302 6.37 -12.34 17.96
N MET A 303 5.20 -12.44 17.32
CA MET A 303 4.27 -11.33 17.23
C MET A 303 3.54 -11.08 18.56
N VAL A 304 3.46 -12.09 19.44
CA VAL A 304 2.63 -12.06 20.66
C VAL A 304 3.48 -12.22 21.92
N ALA A 305 2.99 -11.71 23.04
CA ALA A 305 3.73 -11.73 24.31
C ALA A 305 4.18 -13.15 24.76
N PRO A 306 3.35 -14.22 24.62
CA PRO A 306 3.78 -15.58 24.96
C PRO A 306 4.97 -16.10 24.14
N GLY A 307 5.23 -15.54 22.95
CA GLY A 307 6.37 -15.92 22.11
C GLY A 307 7.71 -15.35 22.54
N TYR A 308 7.74 -14.49 23.57
CA TYR A 308 8.97 -13.87 24.07
C TYR A 308 9.74 -14.70 25.10
N SER A 309 9.23 -15.89 25.47
CA SER A 309 9.92 -16.76 26.43
C SER A 309 11.27 -17.25 25.91
N GLU A 310 12.19 -17.55 26.83
CA GLU A 310 13.54 -18.01 26.50
C GLU A 310 13.53 -19.28 25.65
N GLU A 311 12.65 -20.24 25.96
CA GLU A 311 12.45 -21.45 25.16
C GLU A 311 12.09 -21.12 23.70
N ARG A 312 11.22 -20.13 23.47
CA ARG A 312 10.83 -19.70 22.12
C ARG A 312 11.95 -18.96 21.41
N ARG A 313 12.75 -18.18 22.13
CA ARG A 313 13.97 -17.54 21.60
C ARG A 313 14.97 -18.59 21.14
N GLN A 314 15.23 -19.62 21.95
CA GLN A 314 16.11 -20.74 21.60
C GLN A 314 15.60 -21.53 20.38
N ALA A 315 14.28 -21.75 20.28
CA ALA A 315 13.69 -22.38 19.11
C ALA A 315 13.90 -21.55 17.83
N ARG A 316 13.77 -20.22 17.90
CA ARG A 316 14.09 -19.33 16.78
C ARG A 316 15.59 -19.35 16.46
N GLN A 317 16.44 -19.34 17.48
CA GLN A 317 17.89 -19.44 17.31
C GLN A 317 18.28 -20.72 16.57
N ALA A 318 17.73 -21.87 16.95
CA ALA A 318 18.01 -23.13 16.26
C ALA A 318 17.60 -23.10 14.77
N VAL A 319 16.53 -22.39 14.42
CA VAL A 319 16.15 -22.17 13.01
C VAL A 319 17.18 -21.28 12.31
N MET A 320 17.63 -20.20 12.95
CA MET A 320 18.65 -19.29 12.39
C MET A 320 20.01 -19.99 12.22
N ASP A 321 20.42 -20.83 13.16
CA ASP A 321 21.67 -21.57 13.09
C ASP A 321 21.69 -22.50 11.87
N SER A 322 20.53 -23.05 11.49
CA SER A 322 20.41 -23.86 10.27
C SER A 322 20.61 -23.07 8.96
N TRP A 323 20.66 -21.73 9.02
CA TRP A 323 20.83 -20.87 7.86
C TRP A 323 22.30 -20.55 7.54
N GLU A 324 23.26 -21.04 8.31
CA GLU A 324 24.68 -20.69 8.18
C GLU A 324 25.20 -20.78 6.73
N VAL A 325 24.89 -21.88 6.03
CA VAL A 325 25.25 -22.07 4.62
C VAL A 325 24.63 -20.99 3.73
N GLY A 326 23.35 -20.68 3.92
CA GLY A 326 22.65 -19.65 3.15
C GLY A 326 23.14 -18.23 3.43
N ILE A 327 23.64 -17.97 4.65
CA ILE A 327 24.25 -16.68 5.00
C ILE A 327 25.59 -16.51 4.30
N GLN A 328 26.41 -17.57 4.25
CA GLN A 328 27.68 -17.54 3.51
C GLN A 328 27.45 -17.26 2.02
N ASP A 329 26.41 -17.85 1.43
CA ASP A 329 25.99 -17.55 0.06
C ASP A 329 25.53 -16.09 -0.10
N ASP A 330 24.73 -15.56 0.83
CA ASP A 330 24.27 -14.16 0.83
C ASP A 330 25.46 -13.19 0.91
N VAL A 331 26.44 -13.46 1.79
CA VAL A 331 27.66 -12.65 1.95
C VAL A 331 28.52 -12.70 0.69
N LYS A 332 28.76 -13.90 0.14
CA LYS A 332 29.55 -14.06 -1.08
C LYS A 332 28.91 -13.31 -2.25
N ASN A 333 27.58 -13.39 -2.40
CA ASN A 333 26.84 -12.66 -3.43
C ASN A 333 26.87 -11.13 -3.21
N TYR A 334 26.94 -10.68 -1.95
CA TYR A 334 27.07 -9.27 -1.62
C TYR A 334 28.47 -8.74 -1.91
N GLU A 335 29.52 -9.46 -1.50
CA GLU A 335 30.92 -9.07 -1.75
C GLU A 335 31.25 -8.99 -3.24
N THR A 336 30.73 -9.92 -4.05
CA THR A 336 30.85 -9.83 -5.50
C THR A 336 30.07 -8.65 -6.08
N GLY A 337 28.85 -8.40 -5.61
CA GLY A 337 28.03 -7.28 -6.13
C GLY A 337 28.51 -5.88 -5.72
N VAL A 338 29.06 -5.71 -4.51
CA VAL A 338 29.45 -4.40 -3.95
C VAL A 338 30.77 -3.90 -4.51
N ALA A 339 31.66 -4.80 -4.95
CA ALA A 339 32.92 -4.42 -5.59
C ALA A 339 32.74 -3.52 -6.83
N ILE A 340 31.52 -3.47 -7.40
CA ILE A 340 31.18 -2.71 -8.60
C ILE A 340 30.36 -1.44 -8.31
N ILE A 341 29.88 -1.19 -7.09
CA ILE A 341 29.30 0.13 -6.79
C ILE A 341 30.41 1.14 -7.06
N PRO A 342 30.29 2.00 -8.10
CA PRO A 342 31.34 2.94 -8.42
C PRO A 342 31.57 3.70 -7.15
N GLN A 343 32.77 3.60 -6.56
CA GLN A 343 33.11 4.45 -5.43
C GLN A 343 32.85 5.85 -5.91
N VAL A 344 31.73 6.43 -5.46
CA VAL A 344 31.23 7.73 -5.90
C VAL A 344 32.39 8.64 -5.61
N SER A 345 33.12 8.95 -6.68
CA SER A 345 34.40 9.63 -6.56
C SER A 345 34.04 10.94 -5.90
N SER A 346 34.55 11.17 -4.69
CA SER A 346 34.11 12.25 -3.80
C SER A 346 34.40 13.67 -4.35
N ASN A 347 34.59 13.82 -5.65
CA ASN A 347 34.89 15.04 -6.38
C ASN A 347 33.64 15.82 -6.86
N CYS A 348 32.43 15.36 -6.56
CA CYS A 348 31.23 16.18 -6.81
C CYS A 348 31.07 17.22 -5.69
N ASN A 349 31.82 18.33 -5.77
CA ASN A 349 31.77 19.47 -4.85
C ASN A 349 30.44 20.29 -4.91
N HIS A 350 29.40 19.77 -5.57
CA HIS A 350 28.04 20.29 -5.46
C HIS A 350 27.24 19.39 -4.52
N GLN A 351 27.57 19.44 -3.23
CA GLN A 351 26.68 18.95 -2.19
C GLN A 351 25.49 19.91 -2.12
N ASP A 352 24.36 19.50 -2.70
CA ASP A 352 23.08 20.09 -2.34
C ASP A 352 22.79 19.69 -0.87
N PRO A 353 22.82 20.63 0.09
CA PRO A 353 22.68 20.33 1.51
C PRO A 353 21.28 19.80 1.88
N SER A 354 20.36 19.72 0.92
CA SER A 354 19.01 19.18 1.12
C SER A 354 18.94 17.65 1.18
N VAL A 355 19.98 16.90 0.77
CA VAL A 355 19.96 15.42 0.72
C VAL A 355 20.80 14.77 1.84
N ALA A 356 20.74 15.31 3.06
CA ALA A 356 21.50 14.80 4.21
C ALA A 356 21.08 13.38 4.68
N GLY A 357 20.00 12.80 4.15
CA GLY A 357 19.47 11.48 4.58
C GLY A 357 19.81 10.29 3.67
N GLY A 358 20.44 10.50 2.51
CA GLY A 358 20.63 9.44 1.52
C GLY A 358 21.57 8.32 1.97
N SER A 359 22.68 8.67 2.62
CA SER A 359 23.72 7.70 3.04
C SER A 359 23.24 6.76 4.15
N GLU A 360 22.44 7.27 5.09
CA GLU A 360 21.88 6.48 6.20
C GLU A 360 20.91 5.42 5.67
N LEU A 361 20.03 5.79 4.73
CA LEU A 361 19.08 4.85 4.15
C LEU A 361 19.78 3.75 3.35
N THR A 362 20.77 4.09 2.54
CA THR A 362 21.57 3.10 1.80
C THR A 362 22.26 2.13 2.75
N TYR A 363 22.82 2.63 3.86
CA TYR A 363 23.40 1.78 4.90
C TYR A 363 22.35 0.81 5.48
N HIS A 364 21.16 1.30 5.81
CA HIS A 364 20.10 0.44 6.33
C HIS A 364 19.68 -0.64 5.32
N LEU A 365 19.68 -0.32 4.02
CA LEU A 365 19.26 -1.23 2.95
C LEU A 365 20.36 -2.18 2.47
N ARG A 366 21.57 -2.14 3.04
CA ARG A 366 22.70 -2.98 2.61
C ARG A 366 22.43 -4.49 2.72
N HIS A 367 21.57 -4.91 3.64
CA HIS A 367 21.18 -6.32 3.84
C HIS A 367 19.82 -6.68 3.24
N LEU A 368 19.25 -5.80 2.41
CA LEU A 368 17.91 -6.01 1.87
C LEU A 368 17.81 -7.33 1.10
N GLY A 369 16.88 -8.18 1.51
CA GLY A 369 16.67 -9.50 0.88
C GLY A 369 17.70 -10.56 1.26
N GLN A 370 18.49 -10.35 2.32
CA GLN A 370 19.45 -11.31 2.86
C GLN A 370 19.04 -11.81 4.24
N ARG A 371 19.37 -13.06 4.58
CA ARG A 371 19.00 -13.67 5.89
C ARG A 371 19.60 -12.93 7.08
N VAL A 372 20.75 -12.31 6.90
CA VAL A 372 21.40 -11.50 7.94
C VAL A 372 20.49 -10.36 8.43
N ASP A 373 19.62 -9.80 7.59
CA ASP A 373 18.65 -8.78 8.00
C ASP A 373 17.63 -9.32 9.01
N VAL A 374 17.14 -10.54 8.76
CA VAL A 374 16.20 -11.24 9.63
C VAL A 374 16.84 -11.54 10.99
N ILE A 375 18.10 -11.98 10.99
CA ILE A 375 18.88 -12.26 12.20
C ILE A 375 19.05 -10.98 13.03
N LEU A 376 19.54 -9.90 12.40
CA LEU A 376 19.74 -8.61 13.08
C LEU A 376 18.44 -8.08 13.69
N MET A 377 17.30 -8.26 13.01
CA MET A 377 16.00 -7.88 13.56
C MET A 377 15.61 -8.72 14.78
N LEU A 378 15.83 -10.05 14.74
CA LEU A 378 15.52 -10.93 15.86
C LEU A 378 16.43 -10.65 17.06
N GLU A 379 17.71 -10.37 16.83
CA GLU A 379 18.64 -9.92 17.87
C GLU A 379 18.18 -8.60 18.49
N GLU A 380 17.73 -7.63 17.69
CA GLU A 380 17.15 -6.37 18.17
C GLU A 380 15.93 -6.62 19.07
N LEU A 381 15.03 -7.52 18.66
CA LEU A 381 13.86 -7.92 19.46
C LEU A 381 14.26 -8.59 20.78
N HIS A 382 15.28 -9.45 20.76
CA HIS A 382 15.76 -10.14 21.96
C HIS A 382 16.49 -9.18 22.91
N ALA A 383 17.27 -8.24 22.37
CA ALA A 383 18.04 -7.26 23.11
C ALA A 383 17.17 -6.18 23.76
N ALA A 384 16.03 -5.83 23.17
CA ALA A 384 15.13 -4.81 23.71
C ALA A 384 14.52 -5.17 25.09
N GLY A 385 14.73 -6.41 25.56
CA GLY A 385 14.47 -6.80 26.93
C GLY A 385 12.98 -6.88 27.28
N VAL A 386 12.69 -6.83 28.58
CA VAL A 386 11.33 -6.87 29.11
C VAL A 386 10.65 -5.53 28.84
N GLY A 387 9.58 -5.53 28.03
CA GLY A 387 8.77 -4.34 27.73
C GLY A 387 8.75 -3.90 26.27
N TYR A 388 9.55 -4.53 25.40
CA TYR A 388 9.37 -4.32 23.96
C TYR A 388 8.04 -4.93 23.51
N VAL A 389 7.17 -4.09 22.94
CA VAL A 389 5.90 -4.52 22.34
C VAL A 389 6.03 -4.45 20.82
N VAL A 390 5.88 -5.59 20.14
CA VAL A 390 5.75 -5.64 18.69
C VAL A 390 4.43 -4.98 18.30
N TRP A 391 4.49 -4.00 17.39
CA TRP A 391 3.34 -3.23 16.89
C TRP A 391 2.41 -2.69 18.01
N PRO A 392 2.89 -1.75 18.83
CA PRO A 392 2.14 -1.27 19.99
C PRO A 392 0.79 -0.59 19.63
N GLU A 393 0.62 -0.13 18.38
CA GLU A 393 -0.60 0.51 17.89
C GLU A 393 -1.52 -0.43 17.08
N LEU A 394 -1.19 -1.72 16.96
CA LEU A 394 -1.92 -2.63 16.07
C LEU A 394 -3.35 -2.89 16.54
N GLU A 395 -4.32 -2.58 15.67
CA GLU A 395 -5.76 -2.74 15.91
C GLU A 395 -6.35 -3.87 15.06
N GLU A 396 -5.85 -4.04 13.82
CA GLU A 396 -6.37 -5.02 12.88
C GLU A 396 -5.25 -5.81 12.23
N VAL A 397 -5.35 -7.15 12.26
CA VAL A 397 -4.45 -8.04 11.52
C VAL A 397 -5.26 -9.08 10.73
N SER A 398 -4.79 -9.44 9.54
CA SER A 398 -5.39 -10.48 8.70
C SER A 398 -4.40 -11.03 7.68
N PHE A 399 -4.19 -12.35 7.69
CA PHE A 399 -3.36 -13.05 6.73
C PHE A 399 -4.19 -14.03 5.88
N TYR A 400 -4.25 -13.81 4.56
CA TYR A 400 -4.87 -14.69 3.56
C TYR A 400 -6.36 -15.00 3.79
N CYS A 401 -7.09 -14.19 4.55
CA CYS A 401 -8.54 -14.37 4.71
C CYS A 401 -9.24 -13.09 5.17
N GLN A 402 -9.93 -12.41 4.26
CA GLN A 402 -10.55 -11.12 4.54
C GLN A 402 -11.74 -11.24 5.52
N ARG A 403 -12.35 -12.42 5.58
CA ARG A 403 -13.46 -12.72 6.51
C ARG A 403 -13.08 -12.63 7.98
N TYR A 404 -11.81 -12.84 8.33
CA TYR A 404 -11.31 -12.76 9.70
C TYR A 404 -10.68 -11.40 10.01
N ARG A 405 -10.93 -10.39 9.16
CA ARG A 405 -10.46 -9.04 9.42
C ARG A 405 -11.01 -8.52 10.75
N GLY A 406 -10.10 -8.00 11.58
CA GLY A 406 -10.43 -7.44 12.90
C GLY A 406 -10.30 -8.43 14.06
N LEU A 407 -9.71 -9.61 13.84
CA LEU A 407 -9.22 -10.43 14.96
C LEU A 407 -8.08 -9.70 15.68
N SER A 408 -8.00 -9.92 17.00
CA SER A 408 -6.81 -9.56 17.76
C SER A 408 -5.60 -10.35 17.30
N LEU A 409 -4.40 -9.84 17.58
CA LEU A 409 -3.15 -10.48 17.15
C LEU A 409 -3.01 -11.92 17.68
N ASP A 410 -3.34 -12.16 18.95
CA ASP A 410 -3.32 -13.50 19.55
C ASP A 410 -4.28 -14.47 18.84
N GLN A 411 -5.51 -14.03 18.57
CA GLN A 411 -6.51 -14.84 17.88
C GLN A 411 -6.09 -15.16 16.44
N GLU A 412 -5.44 -14.22 15.77
CA GLU A 412 -4.94 -14.44 14.42
C GLU A 412 -3.77 -15.43 14.41
N VAL A 413 -2.84 -15.35 15.37
CA VAL A 413 -1.77 -16.33 15.54
C VAL A 413 -2.34 -17.72 15.81
N ASP A 414 -3.29 -17.84 16.73
CA ASP A 414 -3.95 -19.12 17.04
C ASP A 414 -4.65 -19.69 15.81
N ARG A 415 -5.32 -18.84 15.02
CA ARG A 415 -5.96 -19.25 13.76
C ARG A 415 -4.95 -19.77 12.75
N LEU A 416 -3.79 -19.11 12.62
CA LEU A 416 -2.73 -19.52 11.70
C LEU A 416 -2.08 -20.85 12.08
N LEU A 417 -1.99 -21.16 13.37
CA LEU A 417 -1.40 -22.38 13.89
C LEU A 417 -2.39 -23.53 14.05
N SER A 418 -3.69 -23.24 14.04
CA SER A 418 -4.73 -24.25 14.17
C SER A 418 -4.79 -25.15 12.92
N PRO A 419 -4.95 -26.47 13.08
CA PRO A 419 -5.26 -27.33 11.96
C PRO A 419 -6.61 -26.89 11.34
N PRO A 420 -6.78 -26.99 10.02
CA PRO A 420 -8.01 -26.61 9.37
C PRO A 420 -9.13 -27.52 9.88
N PRO A 421 -10.37 -27.01 9.88
CA PRO A 421 -11.52 -27.82 10.17
C PRO A 421 -11.55 -29.01 9.21
N SER A 422 -11.61 -30.22 9.76
CA SER A 422 -11.70 -31.45 8.96
C SER A 422 -12.93 -31.37 8.07
N ILE A 423 -12.75 -31.67 6.78
CA ILE A 423 -13.77 -31.47 5.71
C ILE A 423 -15.07 -32.25 6.00
N GLY A 424 -15.06 -33.22 6.91
CA GLY A 424 -16.22 -34.03 7.30
C GLY A 424 -17.04 -33.51 8.49
N ALA A 425 -16.55 -32.55 9.26
CA ALA A 425 -17.34 -31.96 10.34
C ALA A 425 -18.36 -31.00 9.72
N LYS A 426 -19.63 -31.41 9.64
CA LYS A 426 -20.75 -30.51 9.30
C LYS A 426 -20.73 -29.35 10.29
N SER A 427 -20.07 -28.26 9.90
CA SER A 427 -19.95 -27.04 10.68
C SER A 427 -21.37 -26.54 10.95
N LYS A 428 -21.88 -26.79 12.17
CA LYS A 428 -22.90 -25.93 12.77
C LYS A 428 -22.35 -24.53 12.60
N SER A 429 -23.01 -23.70 11.78
CA SER A 429 -22.50 -22.40 11.35
C SER A 429 -21.83 -21.72 12.54
N LEU A 430 -20.49 -21.60 12.52
CA LEU A 430 -19.84 -20.68 13.43
C LEU A 430 -20.52 -19.35 13.14
N ALA A 431 -21.33 -18.87 14.08
CA ALA A 431 -21.92 -17.55 13.98
C ALA A 431 -20.74 -16.61 13.76
N THR A 432 -20.66 -16.03 12.56
CA THR A 432 -19.61 -15.08 12.21
C THR A 432 -19.55 -14.09 13.36
N PRO A 433 -18.43 -13.98 14.11
CA PRO A 433 -18.37 -13.02 15.19
C PRO A 433 -18.66 -11.67 14.56
N GLN A 434 -19.84 -11.11 14.82
CA GLN A 434 -20.15 -9.78 14.37
C GLN A 434 -19.08 -8.88 15.01
N PRO A 435 -18.34 -8.08 14.22
CA PRO A 435 -17.36 -7.18 14.78
C PRO A 435 -18.09 -6.36 15.83
N ARG A 436 -17.72 -6.55 17.10
CA ARG A 436 -18.26 -5.74 18.20
C ARG A 436 -17.77 -4.33 17.93
N ARG A 437 -18.60 -3.52 17.24
CA ARG A 437 -18.45 -2.08 17.22
C ARG A 437 -18.48 -1.65 18.68
N SER A 438 -17.32 -1.29 19.21
CA SER A 438 -17.20 -0.60 20.49
C SER A 438 -17.96 0.72 20.36
N LEU A 439 -19.20 0.73 20.84
CA LEU A 439 -19.97 1.95 21.08
C LEU A 439 -19.33 2.69 22.25
N LEU A 440 -18.18 3.32 22.01
CA LEU A 440 -17.64 4.34 22.90
C LEU A 440 -18.27 5.68 22.52
N SER A 441 -19.55 5.85 22.86
CA SER A 441 -20.18 7.15 23.02
C SER A 441 -19.93 7.63 24.45
N GLY A 442 -18.71 8.14 24.69
CA GLY A 442 -18.35 8.88 25.90
C GLY A 442 -17.80 10.24 25.50
N PRO A 443 -18.12 11.32 26.22
CA PRO A 443 -17.59 12.65 25.90
C PRO A 443 -16.07 12.63 26.07
N ARG A 444 -15.33 12.92 24.98
CA ARG A 444 -13.88 13.12 25.04
C ARG A 444 -13.59 14.34 25.92
N PRO A 445 -12.74 14.24 26.97
CA PRO A 445 -12.27 15.42 27.66
C PRO A 445 -11.34 16.20 26.73
N VAL A 446 -11.61 17.50 26.61
CA VAL A 446 -10.72 18.47 25.97
C VAL A 446 -9.55 18.69 26.91
N PHE A 447 -8.44 18.00 26.67
CA PHE A 447 -7.18 18.35 27.32
C PHE A 447 -6.46 19.41 26.50
N PHE A 448 -6.59 20.66 26.96
CA PHE A 448 -5.65 21.75 26.70
C PHE A 448 -4.28 21.35 27.28
N PHE A 449 -3.22 21.40 26.47
CA PHE A 449 -1.85 21.46 26.97
C PHE A 449 -1.21 22.78 26.53
N PRO A 450 -0.72 23.62 27.46
CA PRO A 450 0.11 24.76 27.13
C PRO A 450 1.55 24.33 26.85
N SER A 451 2.23 25.16 26.06
CA SER A 451 3.64 25.13 25.67
C SER A 451 4.66 24.74 26.76
N LEU A 452 5.71 24.00 26.36
CA LEU A 452 7.07 23.95 26.96
C LEU A 452 7.90 23.05 26.01
N LYS A 453 8.76 23.51 25.09
CA LYS A 453 10.03 24.27 25.18
C LYS A 453 10.90 23.88 26.39
N ARG A 454 11.94 23.06 26.10
CA ARG A 454 13.25 22.84 26.78
C ARG A 454 13.49 21.46 27.42
N ARG A 455 14.71 20.97 27.14
CA ARG A 455 15.44 19.75 27.61
C ARG A 455 15.00 18.48 26.86
N PHE A 456 15.85 17.85 26.04
CA PHE A 456 17.19 17.37 26.35
C PHE A 456 18.20 17.55 25.18
N GLN A 457 19.26 18.32 25.44
CA GLN A 457 20.60 18.13 24.87
C GLN A 457 21.47 17.59 26.01
N ARG A 458 22.12 16.44 25.81
CA ARG A 458 23.43 15.98 26.36
C ARG A 458 23.47 14.44 26.42
N LEU A 459 24.64 13.89 26.06
CA LEU A 459 25.01 12.47 25.84
C LEU A 459 24.65 12.02 24.41
N ALA A 460 25.56 11.92 23.44
CA ALA A 460 26.94 11.43 23.51
C ALA A 460 27.90 12.23 22.61
N ARG A 461 28.91 12.84 23.24
CA ARG A 461 30.23 13.03 22.66
C ARG A 461 31.16 12.15 23.47
N GLY A 462 31.90 11.27 22.80
CA GLY A 462 33.01 10.56 23.42
C GLY A 462 33.29 9.19 22.86
N VAL A 463 33.64 9.07 21.57
CA VAL A 463 34.68 8.14 21.09
C VAL A 463 35.28 8.74 19.81
N LEU A 464 36.31 9.59 19.97
CA LEU A 464 37.36 9.79 18.98
C LEU A 464 38.66 9.73 19.78
N ASN A 465 39.27 8.56 19.78
CA ASN A 465 40.68 8.30 20.08
C ASN A 465 41.01 6.90 19.57
N SER A 466 41.11 6.78 18.25
CA SER A 466 41.94 5.84 17.46
C SER A 466 41.48 5.90 16.01
#